data_AF-A0A3M1LHY1-F1
#
_entry.id   AF-A0A3M1LHY1-F1
#
_cell.length_a   1.000
_cell.length_b   1.000
_cell.length_c   1.000
_cell.angle_alpha   90.00
_cell.angle_beta   90.00
_cell.angle_gamma   90.00
#
_symmetry.space_group_name_H-M   'P 1'
#
loop_
_entity.id
_entity.type
_entity.pdbx_description
1 polymer ?
#
loop_
_entity_poly.entity_id
_entity_poly.type
_entity_poly.pdbx_seq_one_letter_code
_entity_poly.pdbx_strand_id
1 'polypeptide(L)'
;MSVAPLGLFLLFALLVYAPLVLTNRIVGRGDLLTYFYPYRDYASSVLRLGRLPLWNPYLFMGVPFLANSQAGVLYPLNLLLAWLPVTRAVNLSIAGHAFLAALGSFLLARRLGLGRVTAALSGLLFGFGGTLTAQAEHLNQLQGLAWLPWLLWLYERSRLSHGRGGLNVGRIAPAAVVLALQLLAGHTQSAFISLVGLAAWALVEGWDDLRHDAGLRRTLGEWLATVGGIAGLAGLLAAAQVLPTWELSRLSIRAGGLP
;
A
#
# COMPACT_ATOMS: atom_id res chain seq x y z
N MET A 1 11.67 18.30 -10.72
CA MET A 1 12.30 16.97 -10.90
C MET A 1 12.58 16.81 -12.39
N SER A 2 13.76 16.36 -12.81
CA SER A 2 13.99 16.02 -14.23
C SER A 2 13.06 14.87 -14.63
N VAL A 3 12.52 14.87 -15.86
CA VAL A 3 11.58 13.83 -16.35
C VAL A 3 12.26 12.46 -16.55
N ALA A 4 13.59 12.43 -16.64
CA ALA A 4 14.39 11.24 -16.93
C ALA A 4 14.10 10.00 -16.03
N PRO A 5 13.95 10.09 -14.69
CA PRO A 5 13.66 8.94 -13.85
C PRO A 5 12.26 8.37 -14.09
N LEU A 6 11.27 9.23 -14.40
CA LEU A 6 9.91 8.78 -14.73
C LEU A 6 9.93 7.96 -16.04
N GLY A 7 10.61 8.48 -17.07
CA GLY A 7 10.79 7.78 -18.33
C GLY A 7 11.49 6.43 -18.15
N LEU A 8 12.52 6.39 -17.31
CA LEU A 8 13.24 5.15 -16.98
C LEU A 8 12.33 4.11 -16.30
N PHE A 9 11.58 4.49 -15.28
CA PHE A 9 10.71 3.54 -14.57
C PHE A 9 9.54 3.09 -15.43
N LEU A 10 8.98 3.96 -16.27
CA LEU A 10 7.96 3.59 -17.25
C LEU A 10 8.52 2.61 -18.28
N LEU A 11 9.70 2.88 -18.83
CA LEU A 11 10.37 1.98 -19.75
C LEU A 11 10.60 0.61 -19.10
N PHE A 12 11.11 0.58 -17.87
CA PHE A 12 11.37 -0.68 -17.17
C PHE A 12 10.08 -1.45 -16.85
N ALA A 13 9.01 -0.77 -16.44
CA ALA A 13 7.69 -1.38 -16.25
C ALA A 13 7.16 -1.99 -17.55
N LEU A 14 7.31 -1.29 -18.68
CA LEU A 14 6.94 -1.80 -19.99
C LEU A 14 7.82 -2.97 -20.42
N LEU A 15 9.13 -2.96 -20.15
CA LEU A 15 10.01 -4.06 -20.52
C LEU A 15 9.73 -5.33 -19.70
N VAL A 16 9.61 -5.20 -18.38
CA VAL A 16 9.39 -6.34 -17.47
C VAL A 16 7.99 -6.93 -17.67
N TYR A 17 6.98 -6.07 -17.83
CA TYR A 17 5.58 -6.50 -17.91
C TYR A 17 4.99 -6.41 -19.32
N ALA A 18 5.79 -6.20 -20.37
CA ALA A 18 5.33 -6.15 -21.77
C ALA A 18 4.42 -7.32 -22.14
N PRO A 19 4.75 -8.59 -21.83
CA PRO A 19 3.87 -9.71 -22.13
C PRO A 19 2.50 -9.61 -21.47
N LEU A 20 2.39 -8.97 -20.29
CA LEU A 20 1.12 -8.77 -19.60
C LEU A 20 0.39 -7.53 -20.13
N VAL A 21 1.08 -6.41 -20.32
CA VAL A 21 0.45 -5.12 -20.66
C VAL A 21 0.08 -5.04 -22.15
N LEU A 22 0.88 -5.64 -23.05
CA LEU A 22 0.70 -5.56 -24.50
C LEU A 22 -0.11 -6.73 -25.08
N THR A 23 -0.41 -7.74 -24.27
CA THR A 23 -1.21 -8.90 -24.71
C THR A 23 -2.39 -9.11 -23.78
N ASN A 24 -3.27 -10.07 -24.09
CA ASN A 24 -4.37 -10.45 -23.22
C ASN A 24 -4.02 -11.64 -22.30
N ARG A 25 -2.73 -11.80 -21.96
CA ARG A 25 -2.24 -12.85 -21.05
C ARG A 25 -2.34 -12.37 -19.60
N ILE A 26 -2.51 -13.33 -18.69
CA ILE A 26 -2.41 -13.12 -17.24
C ILE A 26 -1.34 -14.05 -16.67
N VAL A 27 -0.90 -13.78 -15.44
CA VAL A 27 -0.12 -14.78 -14.70
C VAL A 27 -1.07 -15.95 -14.37
N GLY A 28 -0.94 -17.03 -15.14
CA GLY A 28 -1.88 -18.16 -15.15
C GLY A 28 -1.67 -19.19 -14.05
N ARG A 29 -1.25 -18.79 -12.85
CA ARG A 29 -1.01 -19.70 -11.72
C ARG A 29 -1.23 -19.01 -10.37
N GLY A 30 -1.29 -19.82 -9.31
CA GLY A 30 -1.39 -19.35 -7.93
C GLY A 30 -2.66 -18.55 -7.64
N ASP A 31 -2.61 -17.75 -6.59
CA ASP A 31 -3.75 -16.98 -6.09
C ASP A 31 -4.24 -15.93 -7.09
N LEU A 32 -3.39 -15.46 -8.01
CA LEU A 32 -3.85 -14.50 -9.02
C LEU A 32 -4.96 -15.10 -9.87
N LEU A 33 -4.77 -16.33 -10.35
CA LEU A 33 -5.75 -17.00 -11.20
C LEU A 33 -6.96 -17.50 -10.39
N THR A 34 -6.72 -18.10 -9.24
CA THR A 34 -7.77 -18.82 -8.48
C THR A 34 -8.56 -17.92 -7.53
N TYR A 35 -7.99 -16.79 -7.11
CA TYR A 35 -8.57 -15.91 -6.10
C TYR A 35 -8.76 -14.48 -6.61
N PHE A 36 -7.69 -13.77 -6.95
CA PHE A 36 -7.76 -12.33 -7.23
C PHE A 36 -8.49 -12.04 -8.55
N TYR A 37 -8.23 -12.79 -9.61
CA TYR A 37 -8.88 -12.57 -10.91
C TYR A 37 -10.41 -12.69 -10.85
N PRO A 38 -11.01 -13.80 -10.36
CA PRO A 38 -12.47 -13.90 -10.28
C PRO A 38 -13.06 -12.87 -9.30
N TYR A 39 -12.35 -12.52 -8.22
CA TYR A 39 -12.80 -11.46 -7.30
C TYR A 39 -12.82 -10.10 -7.98
N ARG A 40 -11.81 -9.76 -8.78
CA ARG A 40 -11.76 -8.51 -9.53
C ARG A 40 -12.84 -8.45 -10.59
N ASP A 41 -13.10 -9.57 -11.28
CA ASP A 41 -14.15 -9.64 -12.29
C ASP A 41 -15.54 -9.43 -11.67
N TYR A 42 -15.83 -10.14 -10.58
CA TYR A 42 -17.09 -9.99 -9.83
C TYR A 42 -17.27 -8.57 -9.27
N ALA A 43 -16.25 -8.04 -8.58
CA ALA A 43 -16.33 -6.69 -8.02
C ALA A 43 -16.59 -5.66 -9.13
N SER A 44 -15.89 -5.78 -10.25
CA SER A 44 -16.02 -4.87 -11.37
C SER A 44 -17.37 -4.98 -12.07
N SER A 45 -17.93 -6.19 -12.21
CA SER A 45 -19.25 -6.36 -12.83
C SER A 45 -20.36 -5.71 -12.00
N VAL A 46 -20.31 -5.84 -10.67
CA VAL A 46 -21.28 -5.20 -9.77
C VAL A 46 -21.10 -3.67 -9.71
N LEU A 47 -19.85 -3.20 -9.65
CA LEU A 47 -19.55 -1.76 -9.66
C LEU A 47 -20.01 -1.08 -10.95
N ARG A 48 -19.86 -1.73 -12.11
CA ARG A 48 -20.35 -1.24 -13.40
C ARG A 48 -21.87 -1.10 -13.46
N LEU A 49 -22.60 -1.82 -12.62
CA LEU A 49 -24.06 -1.67 -12.44
C LEU A 49 -24.44 -0.56 -11.45
N GLY A 50 -23.47 0.24 -10.97
CA GLY A 50 -23.70 1.30 -9.99
C GLY A 50 -24.01 0.78 -8.59
N ARG A 51 -23.66 -0.48 -8.29
CA ARG A 51 -23.92 -1.13 -7.00
C ARG A 51 -22.62 -1.41 -6.26
N LEU A 52 -22.67 -1.37 -4.94
CA LEU A 52 -21.55 -1.80 -4.10
C LEU A 52 -21.59 -3.33 -3.94
N PRO A 53 -20.50 -4.07 -4.17
CA PRO A 53 -20.48 -5.53 -4.07
C PRO A 53 -20.45 -5.98 -2.60
N LEU A 54 -21.62 -5.96 -1.95
CA LEU A 54 -21.76 -6.32 -0.54
C LEU A 54 -21.71 -7.84 -0.30
N TRP A 55 -22.31 -8.62 -1.20
CA TRP A 55 -22.48 -10.07 -1.08
C TRP A 55 -21.92 -10.76 -2.31
N ASN A 56 -21.33 -11.95 -2.18
CA ASN A 56 -20.94 -12.80 -3.30
C ASN A 56 -21.73 -14.11 -3.24
N PRO A 57 -22.68 -14.35 -4.17
CA PRO A 57 -23.53 -15.54 -4.17
C PRO A 57 -22.83 -16.80 -4.68
N TYR A 58 -21.65 -16.68 -5.29
CA TYR A 58 -20.96 -17.78 -5.97
C TYR A 58 -20.09 -18.64 -5.05
N LEU A 59 -19.92 -18.24 -3.79
CA LEU A 59 -19.10 -18.94 -2.81
C LEU A 59 -19.97 -19.41 -1.63
N PHE A 60 -19.95 -20.71 -1.33
CA PHE A 60 -20.57 -21.29 -0.12
C PHE A 60 -22.03 -20.86 0.13
N MET A 61 -22.87 -20.82 -0.91
CA MET A 61 -24.26 -20.31 -0.84
C MET A 61 -24.38 -18.82 -0.47
N GLY A 62 -23.26 -18.11 -0.41
CA GLY A 62 -23.17 -16.68 -0.19
C GLY A 62 -22.17 -16.30 0.90
N VAL A 63 -21.36 -15.28 0.64
CA VAL A 63 -20.42 -14.70 1.62
C VAL A 63 -20.43 -13.17 1.59
N PRO A 64 -20.15 -12.49 2.72
CA PRO A 64 -20.05 -11.04 2.77
C PRO A 64 -18.78 -10.56 2.05
N PHE A 65 -18.94 -10.13 0.80
CA PHE A 65 -17.83 -9.84 -0.11
C PHE A 65 -17.09 -8.56 0.25
N LEU A 66 -17.81 -7.46 0.53
CA LEU A 66 -17.18 -6.20 0.92
C LEU A 66 -16.40 -6.34 2.23
N ALA A 67 -16.91 -7.13 3.18
CA ALA A 67 -16.26 -7.38 4.45
C ALA A 67 -14.94 -8.15 4.30
N ASN A 68 -14.75 -8.91 3.22
CA ASN A 68 -13.46 -9.49 2.91
C ASN A 68 -12.51 -8.41 2.35
N SER A 69 -11.63 -7.90 3.21
CA SER A 69 -10.67 -6.86 2.84
C SER A 69 -9.78 -7.25 1.65
N GLN A 70 -9.45 -8.54 1.47
CA GLN A 70 -8.60 -9.00 0.36
C GLN A 70 -9.21 -8.73 -1.02
N ALA A 71 -10.53 -8.57 -1.11
CA ALA A 71 -11.20 -8.14 -2.32
C ALA A 71 -10.82 -6.71 -2.74
N GLY A 72 -10.30 -5.88 -1.81
CA GLY A 72 -9.81 -4.52 -2.06
C GLY A 72 -10.80 -3.67 -2.86
N VAL A 73 -12.09 -3.77 -2.53
CA VAL A 73 -13.19 -3.12 -3.28
C VAL A 73 -13.08 -1.60 -3.13
N LEU A 74 -12.85 -1.11 -1.92
CA LEU A 74 -12.77 0.31 -1.62
C LEU A 74 -11.38 0.92 -1.89
N TYR A 75 -10.46 0.14 -2.47
CA TYR A 75 -9.16 0.66 -2.87
C TYR A 75 -9.30 1.55 -4.13
N PRO A 76 -8.92 2.86 -4.06
CA PRO A 76 -9.20 3.80 -5.15
C PRO A 76 -8.65 3.40 -6.52
N LEU A 77 -7.45 2.81 -6.59
CA LEU A 77 -6.92 2.37 -7.88
C LEU A 77 -7.66 1.16 -8.44
N ASN A 78 -8.20 0.27 -7.59
CA ASN A 78 -9.05 -0.81 -8.07
C ASN A 78 -10.40 -0.28 -8.58
N LEU A 79 -10.99 0.72 -7.90
CA LEU A 79 -12.22 1.38 -8.36
C LEU A 79 -12.02 2.06 -9.73
N LEU A 80 -10.88 2.72 -9.92
CA LEU A 80 -10.53 3.33 -11.20
C LEU A 80 -10.40 2.27 -12.31
N LEU A 81 -9.75 1.15 -12.00
CA LEU A 81 -9.51 0.07 -12.97
C LEU A 81 -10.73 -0.84 -13.22
N ALA A 82 -11.78 -0.76 -12.39
CA ALA A 82 -12.99 -1.60 -12.50
C ALA A 82 -13.77 -1.38 -13.82
N TRP A 83 -13.54 -0.25 -14.51
CA TRP A 83 -14.17 0.06 -15.79
C TRP A 83 -13.48 -0.61 -16.99
N LEU A 84 -12.30 -1.20 -16.77
CA LEU A 84 -11.56 -1.94 -17.79
C LEU A 84 -11.96 -3.42 -17.80
N PRO A 85 -11.72 -4.13 -18.92
CA PRO A 85 -11.72 -5.59 -18.91
C PRO A 85 -10.79 -6.11 -17.80
N VAL A 86 -11.23 -7.10 -17.03
CA VAL A 86 -10.53 -7.54 -15.80
C VAL A 86 -9.07 -7.94 -16.05
N THR A 87 -8.76 -8.57 -17.19
CA THR A 87 -7.38 -8.88 -17.59
C THR A 87 -6.51 -7.62 -17.66
N ARG A 88 -6.99 -6.56 -18.32
CA ARG A 88 -6.28 -5.28 -18.42
C ARG A 88 -6.18 -4.60 -17.07
N ALA A 89 -7.25 -4.63 -16.28
CA ALA A 89 -7.26 -4.06 -14.93
C ALA A 89 -6.17 -4.70 -14.05
N VAL A 90 -6.09 -6.03 -14.03
CA VAL A 90 -5.07 -6.78 -13.27
C VAL A 90 -3.67 -6.47 -13.77
N ASN A 91 -3.43 -6.52 -15.08
CA ASN A 91 -2.10 -6.30 -15.65
C ASN A 91 -1.59 -4.86 -15.43
N LEU A 92 -2.46 -3.86 -15.59
CA LEU A 92 -2.15 -2.47 -15.28
C LEU A 92 -1.95 -2.24 -13.78
N SER A 93 -2.68 -2.97 -12.94
CA SER A 93 -2.46 -2.92 -11.50
C SER A 93 -1.06 -3.43 -11.15
N ILE A 94 -0.62 -4.55 -11.73
CA ILE A 94 0.72 -5.11 -11.49
C ILE A 94 1.81 -4.11 -11.93
N ALA A 95 1.80 -3.69 -13.19
CA ALA A 95 2.82 -2.79 -13.72
C ALA A 95 2.79 -1.40 -13.06
N GLY A 96 1.59 -0.88 -12.79
CA GLY A 96 1.39 0.41 -12.14
C GLY A 96 1.91 0.43 -10.71
N HIS A 97 1.70 -0.63 -9.93
CA HIS A 97 2.20 -0.69 -8.55
C HIS A 97 3.72 -0.91 -8.49
N ALA A 98 4.31 -1.67 -9.43
CA ALA A 98 5.76 -1.75 -9.56
C ALA A 98 6.38 -0.37 -9.88
N PHE A 99 5.77 0.39 -10.79
CA PHE A 99 6.15 1.76 -11.08
C PHE A 99 6.01 2.68 -9.86
N LEU A 100 4.88 2.62 -9.15
CA LEU A 100 4.65 3.41 -7.94
C LEU A 100 5.70 3.10 -6.87
N ALA A 101 6.01 1.82 -6.65
CA ALA A 101 7.05 1.37 -5.73
C ALA A 101 8.42 1.94 -6.09
N ALA A 102 8.80 1.88 -7.38
CA ALA A 102 10.06 2.44 -7.87
C ALA A 102 10.14 3.96 -7.67
N LEU A 103 9.06 4.68 -7.98
CA LEU A 103 9.00 6.13 -7.83
C LEU A 103 9.08 6.56 -6.36
N GLY A 104 8.36 5.88 -5.47
CA GLY A 104 8.42 6.13 -4.03
C GLY A 104 9.82 5.90 -3.47
N SER A 105 10.46 4.79 -3.87
CA SER A 105 11.83 4.46 -3.44
C SER A 105 12.85 5.48 -3.94
N PHE A 106 12.73 5.93 -5.19
CA PHE A 106 13.54 7.03 -5.73
C PHE A 106 13.38 8.31 -4.91
N LEU A 107 12.14 8.70 -4.60
CA LEU A 107 11.84 9.91 -3.82
C LEU A 107 12.41 9.82 -2.41
N LEU A 108 12.28 8.66 -1.75
CA LEU A 108 12.88 8.40 -0.45
C LEU A 108 14.41 8.50 -0.52
N ALA A 109 15.06 7.80 -1.46
CA ALA A 109 16.51 7.86 -1.64
C ALA A 109 17.02 9.29 -1.88
N ARG A 110 16.30 10.08 -2.69
CA ARG A 110 16.61 11.49 -2.92
C ARG A 110 16.44 12.34 -1.65
N ARG A 111 15.46 12.00 -0.81
CA ARG A 111 15.23 12.67 0.47
C ARG A 111 16.34 12.38 1.47
N LEU A 112 16.93 11.19 1.42
CA LEU A 112 18.09 10.77 2.22
C LEU A 112 19.44 11.29 1.68
N GLY A 113 19.42 12.21 0.71
CA GLY A 113 20.63 12.85 0.19
C GLY A 113 21.38 12.05 -0.87
N LEU A 114 20.93 10.84 -1.25
CA LEU A 114 21.60 10.02 -2.27
C LEU A 114 21.55 10.67 -3.64
N GLY A 115 22.63 10.56 -4.42
CA GLY A 115 22.73 11.08 -5.79
C GLY A 115 21.67 10.54 -6.74
N ARG A 116 21.43 11.22 -7.88
CA ARG A 116 20.34 10.86 -8.83
C ARG A 116 20.45 9.42 -9.35
N VAL A 117 21.67 8.98 -9.67
CA VAL A 117 21.92 7.63 -10.20
C VAL A 117 21.63 6.59 -9.12
N THR A 118 22.20 6.74 -7.93
CA THR A 118 21.95 5.82 -6.80
C THR A 118 20.47 5.76 -6.44
N ALA A 119 19.78 6.91 -6.40
CA ALA A 119 18.35 6.94 -6.14
C ALA A 119 17.54 6.22 -7.23
N ALA A 120 17.94 6.34 -8.52
CA ALA A 120 17.30 5.61 -9.61
C ALA A 120 17.51 4.10 -9.46
N LEU A 121 18.72 3.67 -9.08
CA LEU A 121 19.01 2.27 -8.77
C LEU A 121 18.18 1.77 -7.59
N SER A 122 18.03 2.54 -6.50
CA SER A 122 17.13 2.18 -5.38
C SER A 122 15.68 2.01 -5.85
N GLY A 123 15.22 2.88 -6.75
CA GLY A 123 13.91 2.76 -7.38
C GLY A 123 13.75 1.46 -8.15
N LEU A 124 14.72 1.14 -9.02
CA LEU A 124 14.69 -0.09 -9.83
C LEU A 124 14.75 -1.35 -8.96
N LEU A 125 15.66 -1.39 -7.98
CA LEU A 125 15.85 -2.55 -7.11
C LEU A 125 14.63 -2.82 -6.23
N PHE A 126 13.96 -1.77 -5.74
CA PHE A 126 12.75 -1.95 -4.92
C PHE A 126 11.53 -2.30 -5.79
N GLY A 127 11.28 -1.53 -6.85
CA GLY A 127 10.07 -1.67 -7.66
C GLY A 127 10.07 -2.88 -8.60
N PHE A 128 11.24 -3.35 -9.02
CA PHE A 128 11.39 -4.46 -9.96
C PHE A 128 12.31 -5.58 -9.43
N GLY A 129 12.68 -5.53 -8.15
CA GLY A 129 13.42 -6.60 -7.51
C GLY A 129 12.56 -7.86 -7.30
N GLY A 130 13.23 -8.99 -7.12
CA GLY A 130 12.60 -10.31 -6.98
C GLY A 130 11.45 -10.33 -5.98
N THR A 131 11.64 -9.76 -4.79
CA THR A 131 10.62 -9.74 -3.73
C THR A 131 9.31 -9.11 -4.18
N LEU A 132 9.33 -7.91 -4.77
CA LEU A 132 8.09 -7.23 -5.16
C LEU A 132 7.48 -7.88 -6.42
N THR A 133 8.32 -8.28 -7.38
CA THR A 133 7.85 -8.96 -8.59
C THR A 133 7.21 -10.32 -8.30
N ALA A 134 7.68 -11.06 -7.29
CA ALA A 134 7.09 -12.32 -6.85
C ALA A 134 5.66 -12.12 -6.31
N GLN A 135 5.37 -10.95 -5.76
CA GLN A 135 4.02 -10.60 -5.30
C GLN A 135 3.04 -10.29 -6.43
N ALA A 136 3.45 -10.34 -7.71
CA ALA A 136 2.52 -10.26 -8.84
C ALA A 136 1.43 -11.35 -8.78
N GLU A 137 1.70 -12.48 -8.10
CA GLU A 137 0.70 -13.52 -7.84
C GLU A 137 -0.25 -13.18 -6.68
N HIS A 138 0.15 -12.27 -5.79
CA HIS A 138 -0.61 -11.85 -4.61
C HIS A 138 -0.94 -10.36 -4.69
N LEU A 139 -1.95 -10.03 -5.50
CA LEU A 139 -2.21 -8.67 -5.97
C LEU A 139 -2.38 -7.64 -4.83
N ASN A 140 -3.10 -7.99 -3.77
CA ASN A 140 -3.27 -7.12 -2.59
C ASN A 140 -1.95 -6.84 -1.86
N GLN A 141 -1.02 -7.80 -1.82
CA GLN A 141 0.29 -7.63 -1.18
C GLN A 141 1.19 -6.73 -2.01
N LEU A 142 1.22 -6.92 -3.34
CA LEU A 142 1.91 -6.03 -4.27
C LEU A 142 1.40 -4.59 -4.11
N GLN A 143 0.08 -4.42 -4.09
CA GLN A 143 -0.56 -3.12 -3.91
C GLN A 143 -0.16 -2.49 -2.58
N GLY A 144 -0.24 -3.23 -1.46
CA GLY A 144 0.13 -2.74 -0.14
C GLY A 144 1.62 -2.34 -0.04
N LEU A 145 2.52 -3.23 -0.47
CA LEU A 145 3.98 -3.00 -0.35
C LEU A 145 4.48 -1.86 -1.24
N ALA A 146 3.83 -1.59 -2.38
CA ALA A 146 4.19 -0.48 -3.27
C ALA A 146 4.11 0.89 -2.59
N TRP A 147 3.31 1.03 -1.54
CA TRP A 147 3.12 2.27 -0.78
C TRP A 147 4.13 2.46 0.35
N LEU A 148 4.88 1.43 0.75
CA LEU A 148 5.87 1.52 1.83
C LEU A 148 6.88 2.67 1.65
N PRO A 149 7.57 2.80 0.50
CA PRO A 149 8.57 3.87 0.36
C PRO A 149 7.93 5.26 0.33
N TRP A 150 6.67 5.39 -0.12
CA TRP A 150 5.91 6.64 -0.04
C TRP A 150 5.58 7.01 1.40
N LEU A 151 5.23 6.02 2.23
CA LEU A 151 4.95 6.22 3.65
C LEU A 151 6.17 6.80 4.37
N LEU A 152 7.34 6.18 4.17
CA LEU A 152 8.60 6.65 4.75
C LEU A 152 9.01 8.02 4.20
N TRP A 153 8.88 8.24 2.89
CA TRP A 153 9.19 9.53 2.28
C TRP A 153 8.32 10.68 2.80
N LEU A 154 7.02 10.44 3.00
CA LEU A 154 6.10 11.43 3.56
C LEU A 154 6.35 11.67 5.04
N TYR A 155 6.72 10.62 5.79
CA TYR A 155 7.17 10.77 7.18
C TYR A 155 8.40 11.68 7.26
N GLU A 156 9.43 11.43 6.45
CA GLU A 156 10.62 12.28 6.36
C GLU A 156 10.31 13.73 5.96
N ARG A 157 9.32 13.91 5.08
CA ARG A 157 8.82 15.24 4.72
C ARG A 157 8.16 15.95 5.90
N SER A 158 7.40 15.22 6.71
CA SER A 158 6.73 15.76 7.89
C SER A 158 7.72 16.17 8.99
N ARG A 159 8.86 15.48 9.11
CA ARG A 159 9.93 15.80 10.08
C ARG A 159 10.70 17.09 9.75
N LEU A 160 11.21 17.32 8.54
CA LEU A 160 12.08 18.51 8.35
C LEU A 160 11.35 19.87 8.39
N SER A 161 10.03 19.90 8.59
CA SER A 161 9.26 21.14 8.74
C SER A 161 9.19 21.63 10.21
N HIS A 162 10.12 21.20 11.07
CA HIS A 162 10.16 21.53 12.51
C HIS A 162 10.47 23.03 12.77
N GLY A 163 9.43 23.85 12.68
CA GLY A 163 9.23 24.97 13.61
C GLY A 163 8.50 24.47 14.85
N ARG A 164 8.99 24.84 16.03
CA ARG A 164 8.49 24.51 17.38
C ARG A 164 6.95 24.46 17.46
N GLY A 165 6.37 23.27 17.53
CA GLY A 165 4.93 23.08 17.74
C GLY A 165 4.50 21.63 17.49
N GLY A 166 3.63 21.09 18.36
CA GLY A 166 3.25 19.68 18.41
C GLY A 166 2.50 19.12 17.19
N LEU A 167 1.75 18.04 17.40
CA LEU A 167 1.11 17.26 16.32
C LEU A 167 0.28 18.14 15.38
N ASN A 168 0.71 18.23 14.12
CA ASN A 168 -0.02 18.95 13.07
C ASN A 168 -0.64 17.93 12.10
N VAL A 169 -1.98 17.81 12.14
CA VAL A 169 -2.75 16.88 11.30
C VAL A 169 -2.45 17.07 9.81
N GLY A 170 -2.32 18.32 9.35
CA GLY A 170 -2.01 18.61 7.95
C GLY A 170 -0.66 18.07 7.48
N ARG A 171 0.32 17.90 8.39
CA ARG A 171 1.64 17.33 8.07
C ARG A 171 1.63 15.81 7.99
N ILE A 172 0.87 15.16 8.87
CA ILE A 172 0.79 13.69 8.93
C ILE A 172 -0.28 13.12 7.99
N ALA A 173 -1.26 13.93 7.57
CA ALA A 173 -2.37 13.50 6.73
C ALA A 173 -1.93 12.79 5.44
N PRO A 174 -0.91 13.25 4.68
CA PRO A 174 -0.45 12.51 3.50
C PRO A 174 0.06 11.09 3.84
N ALA A 175 0.84 10.95 4.91
CA ALA A 175 1.34 9.65 5.35
C ALA A 175 0.18 8.75 5.83
N ALA A 176 -0.79 9.31 6.54
CA ALA A 176 -1.99 8.60 6.97
C ALA A 176 -2.85 8.14 5.78
N VAL A 177 -2.99 8.96 4.73
CA VAL A 177 -3.66 8.57 3.49
C VAL A 177 -2.93 7.39 2.84
N VAL A 178 -1.60 7.43 2.76
CA VAL A 178 -0.81 6.32 2.19
C VAL A 178 -0.96 5.05 3.01
N LEU A 179 -0.97 5.12 4.34
CA LEU A 179 -1.24 3.96 5.19
C LEU A 179 -2.69 3.46 5.03
N ALA A 180 -3.67 4.36 4.90
CA ALA A 180 -5.06 4.00 4.62
C ALA A 180 -5.18 3.28 3.27
N LEU A 181 -4.45 3.71 2.23
CA LEU A 181 -4.38 3.03 0.95
C LEU A 181 -3.85 1.58 1.09
N GLN A 182 -2.88 1.33 1.98
CA GLN A 182 -2.42 -0.04 2.26
C GLN A 182 -3.49 -0.90 2.94
N LEU A 183 -4.24 -0.33 3.88
CA LEU A 183 -5.36 -1.03 4.52
C LEU A 183 -6.46 -1.35 3.49
N LEU A 184 -6.81 -0.38 2.64
CA LEU A 184 -7.83 -0.53 1.61
C LEU A 184 -7.41 -1.49 0.48
N ALA A 185 -6.10 -1.60 0.19
CA ALA A 185 -5.56 -2.58 -0.76
C ALA A 185 -5.85 -4.03 -0.35
N GLY A 186 -6.15 -4.27 0.94
CA GLY A 186 -6.72 -5.53 1.38
C GLY A 186 -5.73 -6.54 1.93
N HIS A 187 -4.51 -6.12 2.29
CA HIS A 187 -3.56 -6.97 3.00
C HIS A 187 -3.11 -6.34 4.32
N THR A 188 -3.81 -6.69 5.40
CA THR A 188 -3.56 -6.18 6.75
C THR A 188 -2.14 -6.45 7.23
N GLN A 189 -1.54 -7.58 6.84
CA GLN A 189 -0.17 -7.93 7.19
C GLN A 189 0.84 -6.96 6.54
N SER A 190 0.67 -6.57 5.28
CA SER A 190 1.53 -5.54 4.66
C SER A 190 1.42 -4.19 5.36
N ALA A 191 0.20 -3.76 5.72
CA ALA A 191 -0.01 -2.52 6.45
C ALA A 191 0.65 -2.55 7.84
N PHE A 192 0.57 -3.69 8.54
CA PHE A 192 1.25 -3.92 9.80
C PHE A 192 2.77 -3.87 9.66
N ILE A 193 3.34 -4.58 8.67
CA ILE A 193 4.78 -4.55 8.39
C ILE A 193 5.25 -3.13 8.08
N SER A 194 4.48 -2.37 7.30
CA SER A 194 4.79 -0.97 7.00
C SER A 194 4.72 -0.06 8.22
N LEU A 195 3.77 -0.30 9.14
CA LEU A 195 3.67 0.45 10.40
C LEU A 195 4.84 0.14 11.34
N VAL A 196 5.23 -1.13 11.46
CA VAL A 196 6.42 -1.54 12.22
C VAL A 196 7.69 -0.96 11.58
N GLY A 197 7.80 -1.01 10.25
CA GLY A 197 8.90 -0.40 9.51
C GLY A 197 8.97 1.11 9.71
N LEU A 198 7.84 1.82 9.68
CA LEU A 198 7.76 3.25 9.98
C LEU A 198 8.18 3.55 11.42
N ALA A 199 7.72 2.75 12.39
CA ALA A 199 8.10 2.90 13.79
C ALA A 199 9.61 2.71 13.99
N ALA A 200 10.19 1.66 13.42
CA ALA A 200 11.63 1.39 13.47
C ALA A 200 12.44 2.49 12.77
N TRP A 201 11.99 2.93 11.58
CA TRP A 201 12.59 4.03 10.84
C TRP A 201 12.64 5.32 11.67
N ALA A 202 11.49 5.67 12.25
CA ALA A 202 11.34 6.83 13.10
C ALA A 202 12.19 6.78 14.39
N LEU A 203 12.43 5.57 14.93
CA LEU A 203 13.34 5.38 16.07
C LEU A 203 14.80 5.57 15.68
N VAL A 204 15.24 5.03 14.54
CA VAL A 204 16.61 5.19 14.03
C VAL A 204 16.91 6.65 13.74
N GLU A 205 16.00 7.34 13.05
CA GLU A 205 16.16 8.75 12.67
C GLU A 205 16.01 9.71 13.87
N GLY A 206 15.40 9.28 14.96
CA GLY A 206 15.33 10.00 16.23
C GLY A 206 16.44 9.63 17.21
N TRP A 207 17.33 8.70 16.87
CA TRP A 207 18.26 8.09 17.82
C TRP A 207 19.29 9.07 18.37
N ASP A 208 19.85 9.94 17.53
CA ASP A 208 20.82 10.94 17.97
C ASP A 208 20.18 12.02 18.85
N ASP A 209 18.94 12.42 18.54
CA ASP A 209 18.13 13.31 19.38
C ASP A 209 17.84 12.66 20.75
N LEU A 210 17.53 11.35 20.77
CA LEU A 210 17.28 10.59 22.00
C LEU A 210 18.53 10.43 22.88
N ARG A 211 19.74 10.43 22.27
CA ARG A 211 21.02 10.27 22.98
C ARG A 211 21.56 11.56 23.57
N HIS A 212 21.35 12.69 22.91
CA HIS A 212 21.98 13.96 23.27
C HIS A 212 21.07 14.89 24.07
N ASP A 213 19.76 14.64 24.12
CA ASP A 213 18.80 15.56 24.72
C ASP A 213 18.32 15.10 26.12
N ALA A 214 18.24 16.03 27.08
CA ALA A 214 17.65 15.81 28.41
C ALA A 214 16.12 15.62 28.36
N GLY A 215 15.54 15.66 27.16
CA GLY A 215 14.11 15.60 26.86
C GLY A 215 13.60 14.26 26.33
N LEU A 216 14.18 13.11 26.69
CA LEU A 216 13.75 11.77 26.24
C LEU A 216 12.22 11.58 26.20
N ARG A 217 11.53 12.02 27.26
CA ARG A 217 10.05 11.95 27.37
C ARG A 217 9.34 12.76 26.28
N ARG A 218 9.88 13.92 25.93
CA ARG A 218 9.32 14.79 24.90
C ARG A 218 9.53 14.18 23.51
N THR A 219 10.73 13.72 23.19
CA THR A 219 11.05 13.09 21.90
C THR A 219 10.22 11.82 21.68
N LEU A 220 10.11 10.96 22.70
CA LEU A 220 9.22 9.80 22.67
C LEU A 220 7.74 10.20 22.55
N GLY A 221 7.32 11.26 23.23
CA GLY A 221 5.96 11.78 23.14
C GLY A 221 5.61 12.28 21.73
N GLU A 222 6.50 13.04 21.09
CA GLU A 222 6.35 13.52 19.72
C GLU A 222 6.36 12.37 18.71
N TRP A 223 7.23 11.37 18.92
CA TRP A 223 7.28 10.14 18.13
C TRP A 223 5.97 9.33 18.23
N LEU A 224 5.54 9.02 19.46
CA LEU A 224 4.28 8.29 19.73
C LEU A 224 3.09 9.05 19.15
N ALA A 225 3.03 10.36 19.34
CA ALA A 225 1.95 11.19 18.82
C ALA A 225 1.93 11.17 17.29
N THR A 226 3.10 11.23 16.63
CA THR A 226 3.19 11.25 15.16
C THR A 226 2.82 9.90 14.56
N VAL A 227 3.46 8.81 15.00
CA VAL A 227 3.18 7.46 14.49
C VAL A 227 1.76 7.02 14.86
N GLY A 228 1.35 7.25 16.10
CA GLY A 228 -0.01 6.99 16.57
C GLY A 228 -1.06 7.84 15.84
N GLY A 229 -0.76 9.11 15.56
CA GLY A 229 -1.61 9.99 14.78
C GLY A 229 -1.78 9.54 13.33
N ILE A 230 -0.69 9.09 12.69
CA ILE A 230 -0.72 8.50 11.34
C ILE A 230 -1.59 7.24 11.34
N ALA A 231 -1.37 6.32 12.27
CA ALA A 231 -2.11 5.07 12.37
C ALA A 231 -3.60 5.30 12.68
N GLY A 232 -3.90 6.18 13.63
CA GLY A 232 -5.28 6.53 14.01
C GLY A 232 -6.05 7.18 12.86
N LEU A 233 -5.46 8.18 12.20
CA LEU A 233 -6.09 8.82 11.05
C LEU A 233 -6.25 7.85 9.87
N ALA A 234 -5.27 6.99 9.61
CA ALA A 234 -5.38 5.96 8.58
C ALA A 234 -6.52 4.97 8.86
N GLY A 235 -6.68 4.55 10.12
CA GLY A 235 -7.77 3.70 10.58
C GLY A 235 -9.14 4.35 10.37
N LEU A 236 -9.27 5.64 10.67
CA LEU A 236 -10.50 6.41 10.41
C LEU A 236 -10.81 6.51 8.91
N LEU A 237 -9.80 6.82 8.08
CA LEU A 237 -9.96 6.93 6.63
C LEU A 237 -10.32 5.58 5.98
N ALA A 238 -9.84 4.47 6.54
CA ALA A 238 -10.14 3.11 6.08
C ALA A 238 -11.32 2.46 6.82
N ALA A 239 -12.03 3.18 7.70
CA ALA A 239 -13.03 2.60 8.59
C ALA A 239 -14.17 1.87 7.84
N ALA A 240 -14.58 2.40 6.69
CA ALA A 240 -15.60 1.79 5.83
C ALA A 240 -15.21 0.38 5.33
N GLN A 241 -13.92 0.05 5.30
CA GLN A 241 -13.42 -1.29 5.01
C GLN A 241 -13.07 -2.06 6.28
N VAL A 242 -12.39 -1.42 7.23
CA VAL A 242 -11.84 -2.08 8.43
C VAL A 242 -12.95 -2.60 9.37
N LEU A 243 -14.01 -1.82 9.57
CA LEU A 243 -15.12 -2.20 10.45
C LEU A 243 -15.83 -3.48 10.00
N PRO A 244 -16.35 -3.59 8.76
CA PRO A 244 -17.01 -4.83 8.32
C PRO A 244 -16.05 -6.02 8.27
N THR A 245 -14.76 -5.79 7.96
CA THR A 245 -13.75 -6.84 8.04
C THR A 245 -13.55 -7.34 9.47
N TRP A 246 -13.55 -6.45 10.45
CA TRP A 246 -13.43 -6.81 11.85
C TRP A 246 -14.65 -7.60 12.34
N GLU A 247 -15.87 -7.16 11.98
CA GLU A 247 -17.11 -7.91 12.28
C GLU A 247 -17.07 -9.32 11.70
N LEU A 248 -16.67 -9.47 10.43
CA LEU A 248 -16.52 -10.78 9.80
C LEU A 248 -15.45 -11.64 10.48
N SER A 249 -14.34 -11.03 10.91
CA SER A 249 -13.24 -11.76 11.55
C SER A 249 -13.67 -12.46 12.84
N ARG A 250 -14.66 -11.90 13.57
CA ARG A 250 -15.21 -12.47 14.81
C ARG A 250 -16.02 -13.74 14.57
N LEU A 251 -16.49 -13.97 13.34
CA LEU A 251 -17.20 -15.17 12.92
C LEU A 251 -16.26 -16.25 12.37
N SER A 252 -14.95 -15.99 12.33
CA SER A 252 -13.97 -16.97 11.88
C SER A 252 -13.80 -18.10 12.89
N ILE A 253 -13.56 -19.32 12.38
CA ILE A 253 -13.11 -20.45 13.20
C ILE A 253 -11.80 -20.18 13.98
N ARG A 254 -11.06 -19.13 13.60
CA ARG A 254 -9.83 -18.67 14.26
C ARG A 254 -10.06 -17.52 15.25
N ALA A 255 -11.31 -17.11 15.49
CA ALA A 255 -11.61 -16.01 16.40
C ALA A 255 -11.18 -16.28 17.85
N GLY A 256 -11.09 -17.56 18.25
CA GLY A 256 -10.61 -17.98 19.56
C GLY A 256 -9.08 -18.02 19.72
N GLY A 257 -8.30 -17.75 18.66
CA GLY A 257 -6.84 -17.89 18.66
C GLY A 257 -6.36 -19.32 18.39
N LEU A 258 -5.06 -19.56 18.61
CA LEU A 258 -4.52 -20.92 18.67
C LEU A 258 -4.86 -21.51 20.06
N PRO A 259 -5.33 -22.76 20.15
CA PRO A 259 -5.55 -23.43 21.43
C PRO A 259 -4.26 -23.56 22.25
#